data_AF-A0A1Q7G0K8-F1
#
_entry.id   AF-A0A1Q7G0K8-F1
#
_cell.length_a   1.000
_cell.length_b   1.000
_cell.length_c   1.000
_cell.angle_alpha   90.00
_cell.angle_beta   90.00
_cell.angle_gamma   90.00
#
_symmetry.space_group_name_H-M   'P 1'
#
loop_
_entity.id
_entity.type
_entity.pdbx_description
1 polymer ?
#
loop_
_entity_poly.entity_id
_entity_poly.type
_entity_poly.pdbx_seq_one_letter_code
_entity_poly.pdbx_strand_id
1 'polypeptide(L)'
;MTFRRLLSTLTTVVSRQTTARALGVICVVGYIVTLATMAASGAGLQRWFFALLVWAVLAYVPLRIVLEAIHTLAPALRTKLIAQTVTRSDRYASRGTIELVVDGLIADTVVMPRIATPAQHGKVRDGVVAILMRVRDDGDIAVARAAQRCLAAVERWVTQSASWSAAQAAHNIQARWATVRALAALAGMTRVLIAAFEDRAGQKFSAGPVDGARAIAYLEACLDFCDQLALEVNVAPWTEPALHLDIAPALRDRIWDAWKAYADIPSPALKARQDLVDTVLT
;
A
#
# COMPACT_ATOMS: atom_id res chain seq x y z
N MET A 1 -1.23 -22.05 -3.37
CA MET A 1 -0.68 -20.75 -2.92
C MET A 1 -0.56 -19.68 -4.02
N THR A 2 -1.01 -19.94 -5.26
CA THR A 2 -0.71 -19.11 -6.45
C THR A 2 -1.84 -18.17 -6.89
N PHE A 3 -3.11 -18.55 -6.77
CA PHE A 3 -4.25 -17.76 -7.27
C PHE A 3 -4.52 -16.46 -6.49
N ARG A 4 -4.35 -16.48 -5.16
CA ARG A 4 -4.55 -15.30 -4.29
C ARG A 4 -3.49 -14.21 -4.52
N ARG A 5 -2.22 -14.59 -4.73
CA ARG A 5 -1.14 -13.65 -5.07
C ARG A 5 -1.31 -13.06 -6.47
N LEU A 6 -1.79 -13.86 -7.42
CA LEU A 6 -2.12 -13.39 -8.77
C LEU A 6 -3.28 -12.39 -8.73
N LEU A 7 -4.32 -12.65 -7.94
CA LEU A 7 -5.43 -11.73 -7.74
C LEU A 7 -5.01 -10.40 -7.08
N SER A 8 -4.08 -10.42 -6.13
CA SER A 8 -3.59 -9.20 -5.46
C SER A 8 -2.68 -8.34 -6.35
N THR A 9 -1.96 -8.94 -7.30
CA THR A 9 -1.10 -8.20 -8.24
C THR A 9 -1.88 -7.63 -9.43
N LEU A 10 -2.87 -8.36 -9.94
CA LEU A 10 -3.70 -7.98 -11.11
C LEU A 10 -4.56 -6.72 -10.90
N THR A 11 -4.75 -6.27 -9.66
CA THR A 11 -5.58 -5.09 -9.35
C THR A 11 -4.88 -3.74 -9.55
N THR A 12 -3.56 -3.70 -9.73
CA THR A 12 -2.83 -2.44 -9.88
C THR A 12 -2.81 -1.96 -11.34
N VAL A 13 -3.02 -0.65 -11.58
CA VAL A 13 -3.02 -0.05 -12.94
C VAL A 13 -1.72 -0.34 -13.69
N VAL A 14 -0.59 -0.37 -12.97
CA VAL A 14 0.73 -0.72 -13.51
C VAL A 14 0.79 -2.19 -13.94
N SER A 15 0.24 -3.13 -13.14
CA SER A 15 0.10 -4.53 -13.55
C SER A 15 -0.77 -4.67 -14.79
N ARG A 16 -1.85 -3.90 -14.94
CA ARG A 16 -2.74 -3.99 -16.12
C ARG A 16 -1.97 -3.69 -17.41
N GLN A 17 -1.11 -2.67 -17.40
CA GLN A 17 -0.32 -2.29 -18.57
C GLN A 17 0.82 -3.27 -18.85
N THR A 18 1.52 -3.75 -17.82
CA THR A 18 2.61 -4.72 -18.00
C THR A 18 2.10 -6.09 -18.41
N THR A 19 0.98 -6.57 -17.86
CA THR A 19 0.38 -7.86 -18.26
C THR A 19 -0.17 -7.82 -19.68
N ALA A 20 -0.81 -6.71 -20.10
CA ALA A 20 -1.25 -6.54 -21.48
C ALA A 20 -0.07 -6.48 -22.47
N ARG A 21 1.02 -5.80 -22.11
CA ARG A 21 2.26 -5.77 -22.91
C ARG A 21 2.94 -7.13 -22.97
N ALA A 22 3.05 -7.84 -21.85
CA ALA A 22 3.64 -9.18 -21.78
C ALA A 22 2.86 -10.18 -22.63
N LEU A 23 1.53 -10.12 -22.62
CA LEU A 23 0.67 -10.94 -23.48
C LEU A 23 0.98 -10.69 -24.96
N GLY A 24 1.07 -9.43 -25.37
CA GLY A 24 1.44 -9.07 -26.74
C GLY A 24 2.81 -9.63 -27.13
N VAL A 25 3.81 -9.49 -26.27
CA VAL A 25 5.17 -10.03 -26.49
C VAL A 25 5.14 -11.56 -26.63
N ILE A 26 4.41 -12.27 -25.76
CA ILE A 26 4.31 -13.74 -25.82
C ILE A 26 3.66 -14.18 -27.14
N CYS A 27 2.60 -13.51 -27.58
CA CYS A 27 1.96 -13.83 -28.87
C CYS A 27 2.89 -13.57 -30.07
N VAL A 28 3.68 -12.49 -30.04
CA VAL A 28 4.69 -12.22 -31.07
C VAL A 28 5.80 -13.27 -31.07
N VAL A 29 6.31 -13.66 -29.89
CA VAL A 29 7.31 -14.72 -29.77
C VAL A 29 6.76 -16.05 -30.28
N GLY A 30 5.53 -16.41 -29.90
CA GLY A 30 4.85 -17.61 -30.38
C GLY A 30 4.69 -17.62 -31.90
N TYR A 31 4.33 -16.48 -32.50
CA TYR A 31 4.27 -16.31 -33.94
C TYR A 31 5.65 -16.51 -34.62
N ILE A 32 6.71 -15.89 -34.10
CA ILE A 32 8.07 -16.02 -34.63
C ILE A 32 8.55 -17.48 -34.54
N VAL A 33 8.32 -18.14 -33.41
CA VAL A 33 8.66 -19.57 -33.23
C VAL A 33 7.89 -20.42 -34.24
N THR A 34 6.60 -20.13 -34.46
CA THR A 34 5.79 -20.84 -35.47
C THR A 34 6.37 -20.66 -36.87
N LEU A 35 6.76 -19.44 -37.26
CA LEU A 35 7.42 -19.19 -38.54
C LEU A 35 8.76 -19.93 -38.67
N ALA A 36 9.57 -19.95 -37.60
CA ALA A 36 10.84 -20.66 -37.58
C ALA A 36 10.65 -22.17 -37.76
N THR A 37 9.65 -22.77 -37.10
CA THR A 37 9.34 -24.20 -37.27
C THR A 37 8.85 -24.52 -38.69
N MET A 38 8.01 -23.66 -39.28
CA MET A 38 7.54 -23.83 -40.66
C MET A 38 8.66 -23.68 -41.69
N ALA A 39 9.61 -22.77 -41.44
CA ALA A 39 10.81 -22.62 -42.26
C ALA A 39 11.71 -23.86 -42.15
N ALA A 40 11.92 -24.38 -40.94
CA ALA A 40 12.74 -25.58 -40.71
C ALA A 40 12.10 -26.86 -41.27
N SER A 41 10.77 -26.97 -41.27
CA SER A 41 10.05 -28.14 -41.76
C SER A 41 9.79 -28.12 -43.28
N GLY A 42 10.26 -27.10 -44.00
CA GLY A 42 10.03 -26.96 -45.45
C GLY A 42 8.57 -26.69 -45.84
N ALA A 43 7.69 -26.35 -44.89
CA ALA A 43 6.26 -26.14 -45.14
C ALA A 43 5.96 -24.82 -45.90
N GLY A 44 6.99 -24.01 -46.16
CA GLY A 44 6.93 -22.78 -46.93
C GLY A 44 6.42 -21.59 -46.11
N LEU A 45 7.16 -20.47 -46.16
CA LEU A 45 6.77 -19.21 -45.52
C LEU A 45 5.54 -18.55 -46.17
N GLN A 46 5.01 -19.06 -47.28
CA GLN A 46 3.86 -18.48 -47.97
C GLN A 46 2.58 -18.42 -47.10
N ARG A 47 2.49 -19.25 -46.06
CA ARG A 47 1.37 -19.27 -45.10
C ARG A 47 1.58 -18.36 -43.89
N TRP A 48 2.55 -17.43 -43.93
CA TRP A 48 2.83 -16.51 -42.82
C TRP A 48 1.58 -15.71 -42.39
N PHE A 49 0.76 -15.28 -43.34
CA PHE A 49 -0.47 -14.55 -43.06
C PHE A 49 -1.51 -15.40 -42.30
N PHE A 50 -1.59 -16.70 -42.62
CA PHE A 50 -2.46 -17.63 -41.89
C PHE A 50 -1.98 -17.81 -40.45
N ALA A 51 -0.68 -18.00 -40.24
CA ALA A 51 -0.10 -18.07 -38.90
C ALA A 51 -0.33 -16.78 -38.10
N LEU A 52 -0.23 -15.62 -38.76
CA LEU A 52 -0.49 -14.32 -38.16
C LEU A 52 -1.97 -14.18 -37.76
N LEU A 53 -2.89 -14.62 -38.61
CA LEU A 53 -4.33 -14.60 -38.34
C LEU A 53 -4.69 -15.52 -37.18
N VAL A 54 -4.11 -16.72 -37.11
CA VAL A 54 -4.29 -17.65 -35.97
C VAL A 54 -3.80 -17.00 -34.67
N TRP A 55 -2.59 -16.45 -34.64
CA TRP A 55 -2.04 -15.84 -33.43
C TRP A 55 -2.77 -14.55 -33.02
N ALA A 56 -3.21 -13.73 -33.98
CA ALA A 56 -3.95 -12.50 -33.69
C ALA A 56 -5.39 -12.79 -33.25
N VAL A 57 -6.13 -13.61 -34.01
CA VAL A 57 -7.58 -13.78 -33.83
C VAL A 57 -7.93 -14.94 -32.91
N LEU A 58 -7.19 -16.06 -32.97
CA LEU A 58 -7.52 -17.26 -32.17
C LEU A 58 -6.75 -17.34 -30.86
N ALA A 59 -5.57 -16.73 -30.76
CA ALA A 59 -4.81 -16.70 -29.51
C ALA A 59 -4.96 -15.36 -28.77
N TYR A 60 -4.56 -14.24 -29.41
CA TYR A 60 -4.45 -12.96 -28.73
C TYR A 60 -5.82 -12.36 -28.35
N VAL A 61 -6.78 -12.31 -29.28
CA VAL A 61 -8.12 -11.75 -28.99
C VAL A 61 -8.82 -12.49 -27.83
N PRO A 62 -8.92 -13.85 -27.82
CA PRO A 62 -9.52 -14.57 -26.71
C PRO A 62 -8.78 -14.37 -25.39
N LEU A 63 -7.45 -14.44 -25.37
CA LEU A 63 -6.69 -14.19 -24.14
C LEU A 63 -6.89 -12.77 -23.63
N ARG A 64 -6.99 -11.78 -24.53
CA ARG A 64 -7.24 -10.40 -24.15
C ARG A 64 -8.64 -10.21 -23.56
N ILE A 65 -9.67 -10.82 -24.16
CA ILE A 65 -11.04 -10.82 -23.62
C ILE A 65 -11.06 -11.46 -22.24
N VAL A 66 -10.40 -12.62 -22.06
CA VAL A 66 -10.31 -13.28 -20.75
C VAL A 66 -9.60 -12.40 -19.73
N LEU A 67 -8.49 -11.75 -20.12
CA LEU A 67 -7.76 -10.83 -19.24
C LEU A 67 -8.64 -9.66 -18.79
N GLU A 68 -9.40 -9.08 -19.73
CA GLU A 68 -10.29 -7.95 -19.49
C GLU A 68 -11.50 -8.36 -18.62
N ALA A 69 -12.06 -9.55 -18.85
CA ALA A 69 -13.09 -10.13 -18.00
C ALA A 69 -12.58 -10.42 -16.58
N ILE A 70 -11.35 -10.90 -16.43
CA ILE A 70 -10.72 -11.06 -15.11
C ILE A 70 -10.54 -9.69 -14.45
N HIS A 71 -10.15 -8.66 -15.20
CA HIS A 71 -10.00 -7.31 -14.63
C HIS A 71 -11.33 -6.67 -14.20
N THR A 72 -12.44 -6.96 -14.87
CA THR A 72 -13.77 -6.48 -14.45
C THR A 72 -14.32 -7.27 -13.27
N LEU A 73 -14.04 -8.57 -13.19
CA LEU A 73 -14.48 -9.45 -12.10
C LEU A 73 -13.59 -9.36 -10.85
N ALA A 74 -12.31 -9.03 -10.99
CA ALA A 74 -11.35 -9.02 -9.90
C ALA A 74 -11.75 -8.11 -8.71
N PRO A 75 -12.27 -6.89 -8.90
CA PRO A 75 -12.75 -6.06 -7.79
C PRO A 75 -13.89 -6.74 -7.03
N ALA A 76 -14.90 -7.28 -7.73
CA ALA A 76 -16.03 -7.95 -7.10
C ALA A 76 -15.61 -9.21 -6.35
N LEU A 77 -14.70 -10.01 -6.94
CA LEU A 77 -14.11 -11.18 -6.29
C LEU A 77 -13.29 -10.79 -5.05
N ARG A 78 -12.53 -9.69 -5.11
CA ARG A 78 -11.76 -9.18 -3.98
C ARG A 78 -12.68 -8.75 -2.84
N THR A 79 -13.73 -7.97 -3.11
CA THR A 79 -14.71 -7.57 -2.09
C THR A 79 -15.36 -8.78 -1.44
N LYS A 80 -15.73 -9.79 -2.24
CA LYS A 80 -16.28 -11.05 -1.72
C LYS A 80 -15.27 -11.80 -0.84
N LEU A 81 -14.01 -11.88 -1.25
CA LEU A 81 -12.94 -12.52 -0.48
C LEU A 81 -12.64 -11.79 0.82
N ILE A 82 -12.67 -10.46 0.82
CA ILE A 82 -12.52 -9.63 2.02
C ILE A 82 -13.68 -9.93 2.99
N ALA A 83 -14.92 -9.84 2.52
CA ALA A 83 -16.11 -10.13 3.32
C ALA A 83 -16.09 -11.54 3.93
N GLN A 84 -15.64 -12.54 3.17
CA GLN A 84 -15.46 -13.91 3.66
C GLN A 84 -14.31 -14.06 4.66
N THR A 85 -13.28 -13.22 4.57
CA THR A 85 -12.10 -13.31 5.44
C THR A 85 -12.36 -12.65 6.79
N VAL A 86 -13.13 -11.54 6.83
CA VAL A 86 -13.46 -10.83 8.07
C VAL A 86 -14.18 -11.72 9.09
N THR A 87 -15.05 -12.64 8.64
CA THR A 87 -15.81 -13.53 9.54
C THR A 87 -15.00 -14.72 10.05
N ARG A 88 -13.79 -14.94 9.55
CA ARG A 88 -12.96 -16.10 9.96
C ARG A 88 -12.20 -15.81 11.24
N SER A 89 -12.08 -16.82 12.10
CA SER A 89 -11.25 -16.76 13.32
C SER A 89 -9.75 -16.80 13.02
N ASP A 90 -9.34 -17.41 11.91
CA ASP A 90 -7.94 -17.55 11.48
C ASP A 90 -7.47 -16.40 10.56
N ARG A 91 -8.19 -15.28 10.50
CA ARG A 91 -7.96 -14.20 9.53
C ARG A 91 -6.57 -13.54 9.63
N TYR A 92 -5.93 -13.58 10.80
CA TYR A 92 -4.54 -13.13 11.00
C TYR A 92 -3.49 -14.27 10.99
N ALA A 93 -3.87 -15.51 10.69
CA ALA A 93 -2.94 -16.66 10.80
C ALA A 93 -1.92 -16.75 9.64
N SER A 94 -2.29 -16.27 8.45
CA SER A 94 -1.47 -16.42 7.24
C SER A 94 -1.26 -15.08 6.54
N ARG A 95 -0.14 -14.97 5.82
CA ARG A 95 0.14 -13.76 5.01
C ARG A 95 -0.98 -13.42 4.05
N GLY A 96 -1.53 -14.42 3.36
CA GLY A 96 -2.57 -14.20 2.36
C GLY A 96 -3.90 -13.73 2.94
N THR A 97 -4.21 -14.07 4.20
CA THR A 97 -5.40 -13.58 4.90
C THR A 97 -5.16 -12.21 5.51
N ILE A 98 -3.98 -11.98 6.11
CA ILE A 98 -3.57 -10.65 6.59
C ILE A 98 -3.63 -9.62 5.47
N GLU A 99 -3.10 -9.96 4.29
CA GLU A 99 -3.15 -9.08 3.12
C GLU A 99 -4.58 -8.67 2.74
N LEU A 100 -5.55 -9.59 2.82
CA LEU A 100 -6.96 -9.29 2.53
C LEU A 100 -7.63 -8.46 3.63
N VAL A 101 -7.32 -8.74 4.90
CA VAL A 101 -7.84 -7.95 6.02
C VAL A 101 -7.32 -6.53 5.94
N VAL A 102 -6.02 -6.35 5.73
CA VAL A 102 -5.40 -5.02 5.56
C VAL A 102 -6.00 -4.28 4.36
N ASP A 103 -6.25 -4.97 3.25
CA ASP A 103 -6.92 -4.37 2.09
C ASP A 103 -8.33 -3.86 2.41
N GLY A 104 -9.10 -4.60 3.21
CA GLY A 104 -10.41 -4.16 3.70
C GLY A 104 -10.29 -2.96 4.64
N LEU A 105 -9.42 -3.06 5.64
CA LEU A 105 -9.19 -1.98 6.61
C LEU A 105 -8.71 -0.69 5.95
N ILE A 106 -7.83 -0.75 4.94
CA ILE A 106 -7.41 0.44 4.18
C ILE A 106 -8.62 1.09 3.49
N ALA A 107 -9.46 0.29 2.84
CA ALA A 107 -10.62 0.80 2.12
C ALA A 107 -11.67 1.44 3.05
N ASP A 108 -11.86 0.85 4.24
CA ASP A 108 -12.90 1.29 5.17
C ASP A 108 -12.44 2.43 6.08
N THR A 109 -11.15 2.49 6.41
CA THR A 109 -10.66 3.39 7.46
C THR A 109 -9.88 4.58 6.92
N VAL A 110 -9.19 4.48 5.79
CA VAL A 110 -8.26 5.55 5.37
C VAL A 110 -8.71 6.21 4.07
N VAL A 111 -9.04 7.50 4.17
CA VAL A 111 -9.13 8.38 3.01
C VAL A 111 -7.81 9.12 2.89
N MET A 112 -7.03 8.77 1.88
CA MET A 112 -5.72 9.38 1.66
C MET A 112 -5.86 10.74 0.98
N PRO A 113 -5.02 11.73 1.36
CA PRO A 113 -5.06 13.07 0.77
C PRO A 113 -4.66 13.02 -0.70
N ARG A 114 -5.07 14.02 -1.49
CA ARG A 114 -4.91 14.06 -2.96
C ARG A 114 -3.44 14.03 -3.39
N ILE A 115 -2.54 14.48 -2.52
CA ILE A 115 -1.10 14.45 -2.78
C ILE A 115 -0.51 13.03 -2.72
N ALA A 116 -1.16 12.09 -2.03
CA ALA A 116 -0.73 10.70 -1.91
C ALA A 116 -0.92 9.97 -3.24
N THR A 117 0.12 9.27 -3.69
CA THR A 117 0.09 8.52 -4.95
C THR A 117 -0.28 7.05 -4.68
N PRO A 118 -0.69 6.28 -5.71
CA PRO A 118 -0.91 4.84 -5.56
C PRO A 118 0.30 4.08 -5.01
N ALA A 119 1.53 4.58 -5.24
CA ALA A 119 2.74 4.02 -4.64
C ALA A 119 2.74 4.13 -3.11
N GLN A 120 2.27 5.25 -2.56
CA GLN A 120 2.18 5.45 -1.12
C GLN A 120 1.12 4.52 -0.49
N HIS A 121 -0.02 4.30 -1.16
CA HIS A 121 -0.99 3.29 -0.72
C HIS A 121 -0.37 1.90 -0.66
N GLY A 122 0.44 1.55 -1.67
CA GLY A 122 1.19 0.30 -1.70
C GLY A 122 2.17 0.18 -0.52
N LYS A 123 2.88 1.25 -0.17
CA LYS A 123 3.81 1.30 0.98
C LYS A 123 3.09 1.09 2.31
N VAL A 124 1.94 1.73 2.48
CA VAL A 124 1.09 1.58 3.66
C VAL A 124 0.67 0.13 3.81
N ARG A 125 0.08 -0.45 2.77
CA ARG A 125 -0.31 -1.86 2.75
C ARG A 125 0.85 -2.78 3.11
N ASP A 126 1.97 -2.64 2.43
CA ASP A 126 3.13 -3.52 2.60
C ASP A 126 3.77 -3.37 4.00
N GLY A 127 3.80 -2.15 4.55
CA GLY A 127 4.28 -1.86 5.90
C GLY A 127 3.41 -2.50 6.97
N VAL A 128 2.09 -2.29 6.91
CA VAL A 128 1.13 -2.91 7.84
C VAL A 128 1.23 -4.43 7.78
N VAL A 129 1.19 -5.01 6.58
CA VAL A 129 1.28 -6.47 6.40
C VAL A 129 2.57 -7.00 7.00
N ALA A 130 3.70 -6.31 6.82
CA ALA A 130 4.98 -6.75 7.36
C ALA A 130 5.02 -6.69 8.90
N ILE A 131 4.46 -5.64 9.50
CA ILE A 131 4.32 -5.52 10.97
C ILE A 131 3.43 -6.65 11.50
N LEU A 132 2.22 -6.81 10.96
CA LEU A 132 1.25 -7.83 11.40
C LEU A 132 1.79 -9.25 11.23
N MET A 133 2.55 -9.52 10.16
CA MET A 133 3.23 -10.80 9.97
C MET A 133 4.29 -11.05 11.03
N ARG A 134 5.02 -10.02 11.47
CA ARG A 134 6.08 -10.16 12.46
C ARG A 134 5.51 -10.40 13.86
N VAL A 135 4.44 -9.69 14.22
CA VAL A 135 3.80 -9.78 15.55
C VAL A 135 2.62 -10.76 15.59
N ARG A 136 2.52 -11.65 14.60
CA ARG A 136 1.41 -12.60 14.51
C ARG A 136 1.30 -13.43 15.79
N ASP A 137 2.43 -13.93 16.27
CA ASP A 137 2.51 -14.87 17.38
C ASP A 137 2.67 -14.15 18.74
N ASP A 138 2.96 -12.84 18.72
CA ASP A 138 3.20 -12.00 19.92
C ASP A 138 1.91 -11.43 20.56
N GLY A 139 0.74 -11.72 19.96
CA GLY A 139 -0.57 -11.25 20.42
C GLY A 139 -0.88 -9.80 20.06
N ASP A 140 -2.02 -9.31 20.55
CA ASP A 140 -2.62 -8.04 20.12
C ASP A 140 -1.89 -6.82 20.72
N ILE A 141 -1.25 -7.01 21.87
CA ILE A 141 -0.47 -5.98 22.57
C ILE A 141 0.68 -5.47 21.69
N ALA A 142 1.31 -6.37 20.91
CA ALA A 142 2.38 -5.98 20.01
C ALA A 142 1.88 -5.10 18.85
N VAL A 143 0.66 -5.34 18.36
CA VAL A 143 -0.01 -4.47 17.37
C VAL A 143 -0.33 -3.12 17.97
N ALA A 144 -0.91 -3.07 19.17
CA ALA A 144 -1.20 -1.81 19.87
C ALA A 144 0.06 -0.98 20.12
N ARG A 145 1.16 -1.63 20.54
CA ARG A 145 2.45 -0.97 20.76
C ARG A 145 3.02 -0.39 19.47
N ALA A 146 2.94 -1.15 18.36
CA ALA A 146 3.35 -0.65 17.04
C ALA A 146 2.52 0.57 16.62
N ALA A 147 1.20 0.49 16.77
CA ALA A 147 0.29 1.60 16.48
C ALA A 147 0.61 2.85 17.33
N GLN A 148 0.81 2.69 18.64
CA GLN A 148 1.18 3.79 19.55
C GLN A 148 2.51 4.45 19.15
N ARG A 149 3.52 3.65 18.80
CA ARG A 149 4.83 4.14 18.38
C ARG A 149 4.76 4.92 17.06
N CYS A 150 4.00 4.42 16.08
CA CYS A 150 3.76 5.13 14.83
C CYS A 150 2.96 6.42 15.07
N LEU A 151 1.95 6.40 15.94
CA LEU A 151 1.18 7.59 16.32
C LEU A 151 2.05 8.66 16.96
N ALA A 152 2.98 8.29 17.84
CA ALA A 152 3.94 9.21 18.44
C ALA A 152 4.91 9.81 17.39
N ALA A 153 5.29 9.04 16.37
CA ALA A 153 6.08 9.56 15.25
C ALA A 153 5.26 10.55 14.41
N VAL A 154 3.97 10.27 14.14
CA VAL A 154 3.06 11.20 13.44
C VAL A 154 2.90 12.51 14.23
N GLU A 155 2.59 12.46 15.53
CA GLU A 155 2.45 13.64 16.40
C GLU A 155 3.66 14.58 16.29
N ARG A 156 4.86 13.99 16.37
CA ARG A 156 6.10 14.76 16.29
C ARG A 156 6.26 15.42 14.91
N TRP A 157 6.08 14.66 13.84
CA TRP A 157 6.40 15.12 12.49
C TRP A 157 5.34 16.03 11.88
N VAL A 158 4.08 15.93 12.29
CA VAL A 158 3.06 16.94 11.93
C VAL A 158 3.38 18.29 12.58
N THR A 159 3.76 18.29 13.86
CA THR A 159 4.18 19.51 14.59
C THR A 159 5.41 20.15 13.96
N GLN A 160 6.41 19.34 13.59
CA GLN A 160 7.60 19.82 12.89
C GLN A 160 7.30 20.33 11.46
N SER A 161 6.36 19.70 10.75
CA SER A 161 5.95 20.15 9.41
C SER A 161 5.19 21.48 9.47
N ALA A 162 4.39 21.70 10.51
CA ALA A 162 3.66 22.94 10.74
C ALA A 162 4.59 24.12 11.07
N SER A 163 5.67 23.88 11.83
CA SER A 163 6.67 24.93 12.09
C SER A 163 7.45 25.30 10.84
N TRP A 164 7.78 24.32 9.99
CA TRP A 164 8.45 24.55 8.71
C TRP A 164 7.58 25.36 7.74
N SER A 165 6.29 25.05 7.64
CA SER A 165 5.38 25.79 6.75
C SER A 165 5.18 27.24 7.17
N ALA A 166 5.28 27.54 8.46
CA ALA A 166 5.25 28.89 8.97
C ALA A 166 6.59 29.64 8.78
N ALA A 167 7.73 28.92 8.74
CA ALA A 167 9.06 29.52 8.77
C ALA A 167 9.67 29.82 7.38
N GLN A 168 9.30 29.12 6.31
CA GLN A 168 9.94 29.32 5.00
C GLN A 168 9.05 28.94 3.81
N ALA A 169 8.57 29.95 3.10
CA ALA A 169 8.35 29.86 1.66
C ALA A 169 9.72 29.85 0.97
N ALA A 170 9.89 28.98 -0.03
CA ALA A 170 11.12 28.75 -0.80
C ALA A 170 12.20 27.90 -0.09
N HIS A 171 12.16 26.59 -0.30
CA HIS A 171 13.12 25.91 -1.17
C HIS A 171 12.66 24.47 -1.45
N ASN A 172 12.48 24.17 -2.74
CA ASN A 172 12.09 22.88 -3.33
C ASN A 172 10.72 22.32 -2.91
N ILE A 173 9.68 22.70 -3.67
CA ILE A 173 8.30 22.17 -3.56
C ILE A 173 8.23 20.63 -3.68
N GLN A 174 9.16 20.01 -4.41
CA GLN A 174 9.20 18.54 -4.53
C GLN A 174 9.62 17.88 -3.22
N ALA A 175 10.59 18.46 -2.51
CA ALA A 175 11.01 17.97 -1.19
C ALA A 175 9.90 18.13 -0.15
N ARG A 176 9.13 19.23 -0.24
CA ARG A 176 7.91 19.43 0.54
C ARG A 176 6.90 18.33 0.27
N TRP A 177 6.51 18.14 -0.99
CA TRP A 177 5.54 17.13 -1.35
C TRP A 177 5.98 15.72 -1.00
N ALA A 178 7.27 15.37 -1.15
CA ALA A 178 7.79 14.09 -0.72
C ALA A 178 7.60 13.87 0.79
N THR A 179 7.96 14.88 1.60
CA THR A 179 7.80 14.84 3.05
C THR A 179 6.33 14.74 3.47
N VAL A 180 5.44 15.53 2.85
CA VAL A 180 3.99 15.49 3.11
C VAL A 180 3.39 14.14 2.73
N ARG A 181 3.76 13.58 1.58
CA ARG A 181 3.33 12.25 1.16
C ARG A 181 3.78 11.18 2.15
N ALA A 182 5.01 11.27 2.65
CA ALA A 182 5.52 10.36 3.65
C ALA A 182 4.74 10.49 4.97
N LEU A 183 4.44 11.71 5.43
CA LEU A 183 3.65 11.93 6.64
C LEU A 183 2.22 11.39 6.50
N ALA A 184 1.53 11.72 5.40
CA ALA A 184 0.19 11.21 5.12
C ALA A 184 0.15 9.68 5.08
N ALA A 185 1.14 9.06 4.44
CA ALA A 185 1.22 7.62 4.37
C ALA A 185 1.56 6.98 5.74
N LEU A 186 2.40 7.59 6.58
CA LEU A 186 2.62 7.12 7.96
C LEU A 186 1.35 7.24 8.81
N ALA A 187 0.60 8.34 8.67
CA ALA A 187 -0.69 8.52 9.35
C ALA A 187 -1.70 7.45 8.91
N GLY A 188 -1.80 7.19 7.60
CA GLY A 188 -2.63 6.11 7.08
C GLY A 188 -2.20 4.72 7.57
N MET A 189 -0.89 4.43 7.61
CA MET A 189 -0.37 3.18 8.17
C MET A 189 -0.75 3.03 9.65
N THR A 190 -0.61 4.10 10.43
CA THR A 190 -0.96 4.14 11.85
C THR A 190 -2.44 3.85 12.04
N ARG A 191 -3.31 4.48 11.24
CA ARG A 191 -4.75 4.28 11.29
C ARG A 191 -5.17 2.84 11.01
N VAL A 192 -4.54 2.21 10.02
CA VAL A 192 -4.80 0.80 9.70
C VAL A 192 -4.28 -0.12 10.81
N LEU A 193 -3.15 0.18 11.44
CA LEU A 193 -2.66 -0.59 12.59
C LEU A 193 -3.59 -0.49 13.80
N ILE A 194 -4.13 0.70 14.09
CA ILE A 194 -5.17 0.89 15.10
C ILE A 194 -6.38 0.02 14.77
N ALA A 195 -6.90 0.11 13.53
CA ALA A 195 -8.05 -0.67 13.12
C ALA A 195 -7.79 -2.20 13.15
N ALA A 196 -6.58 -2.63 12.79
CA ALA A 196 -6.18 -4.03 12.88
C ALA A 196 -6.09 -4.52 14.31
N PHE A 197 -5.65 -3.68 15.26
CA PHE A 197 -5.72 -3.99 16.67
C PHE A 197 -7.18 -4.11 17.14
N GLU A 198 -8.04 -3.14 16.81
CA GLU A 198 -9.45 -3.18 17.23
C GLU A 198 -10.20 -4.39 16.67
N ASP A 199 -9.94 -4.74 15.40
CA ASP A 199 -10.52 -5.94 14.76
C ASP A 199 -10.01 -7.23 15.39
N ARG A 200 -8.71 -7.32 15.69
CA ARG A 200 -8.10 -8.53 16.25
C ARG A 200 -8.46 -8.75 17.72
N ALA A 201 -8.43 -7.69 18.53
CA ALA A 201 -8.64 -7.73 19.97
C ALA A 201 -10.11 -7.58 20.38
N GLY A 202 -10.98 -7.10 19.49
CA GLY A 202 -12.40 -6.83 19.78
C GLY A 202 -12.63 -5.69 20.79
N GLN A 203 -11.63 -4.86 21.02
CA GLN A 203 -11.66 -3.74 21.97
C GLN A 203 -11.13 -2.46 21.32
N LYS A 204 -11.52 -1.31 21.86
CA LYS A 204 -11.06 -0.01 21.37
C LYS A 204 -9.59 0.21 21.69
N PHE A 205 -8.89 0.84 20.75
CA PHE A 205 -7.51 1.23 20.94
C PHE A 205 -7.37 2.19 22.11
N SER A 206 -6.30 2.03 22.88
CA SER A 206 -5.94 2.92 23.97
C SER A 206 -4.41 2.94 24.11
N ALA A 207 -3.86 4.13 24.28
CA ALA A 207 -2.44 4.36 24.48
C ALA A 207 -2.23 5.34 25.65
N GLY A 208 -2.25 4.80 26.87
CA GLY A 208 -2.17 5.61 28.09
C GLY A 208 -3.39 6.54 28.21
N PRO A 209 -3.21 7.88 28.26
CA PRO A 209 -4.32 8.82 28.36
C PRO A 209 -5.09 9.04 27.05
N VAL A 210 -4.65 8.45 25.94
CA VAL A 210 -5.24 8.63 24.61
C VAL A 210 -6.17 7.46 24.31
N ASP A 211 -7.45 7.74 24.13
CA ASP A 211 -8.42 6.76 23.65
C ASP A 211 -8.41 6.65 22.12
N GLY A 212 -9.06 5.60 21.61
CA GLY A 212 -9.11 5.31 20.17
C GLY A 212 -9.76 6.44 19.37
N ALA A 213 -10.81 7.06 19.92
CA ALA A 213 -11.52 8.15 19.24
C ALA A 213 -10.62 9.38 19.05
N ARG A 214 -9.88 9.79 20.08
CA ARG A 214 -8.92 10.89 20.01
C ARG A 214 -7.76 10.58 19.07
N ALA A 215 -7.24 9.36 19.09
CA ALA A 215 -6.19 8.94 18.15
C ALA A 215 -6.68 9.00 16.69
N ILE A 216 -7.89 8.51 16.43
CA ILE A 216 -8.56 8.52 15.12
C ILE A 216 -8.76 9.95 14.62
N ALA A 217 -9.32 10.84 15.46
CA ALA A 217 -9.55 12.24 15.12
C ALA A 217 -8.25 12.99 14.82
N TYR A 218 -7.20 12.75 15.61
CA TYR A 218 -5.88 13.36 15.38
C TYR A 218 -5.27 12.92 14.04
N LEU A 219 -5.41 11.64 13.67
CA LEU A 219 -4.94 11.12 12.39
C LEU A 219 -5.73 11.67 11.21
N GLU A 220 -7.05 11.84 11.35
CA GLU A 220 -7.90 12.49 10.33
C GLU A 220 -7.49 13.94 10.11
N ALA A 221 -7.36 14.72 11.20
CA ALA A 221 -6.87 16.09 11.14
C ALA A 221 -5.47 16.16 10.50
N CYS A 222 -4.58 15.21 10.79
CA CYS A 222 -3.27 15.12 10.17
C CYS A 222 -3.33 14.87 8.66
N LEU A 223 -4.25 14.02 8.20
CA LEU A 223 -4.44 13.73 6.77
C LEU A 223 -5.00 14.96 6.03
N ASP A 224 -5.97 15.64 6.62
CA ASP A 224 -6.54 16.88 6.08
C ASP A 224 -5.50 18.00 6.03
N PHE A 225 -4.71 18.15 7.11
CA PHE A 225 -3.60 19.10 7.15
C PHE A 225 -2.53 18.78 6.08
N CYS A 226 -2.22 17.50 5.83
CA CYS A 226 -1.33 17.12 4.74
C CYS A 226 -1.89 17.51 3.36
N ASP A 227 -3.19 17.41 3.14
CA ASP A 227 -3.83 17.85 1.90
C ASP A 227 -3.70 19.36 1.71
N GLN A 228 -4.00 20.13 2.76
CA GLN A 228 -3.83 21.59 2.77
C GLN A 228 -2.36 21.99 2.56
N LEU A 229 -1.42 21.35 3.25
CA LEU A 229 0.02 21.62 3.12
C LEU A 229 0.54 21.42 1.69
N ALA A 230 -0.05 20.47 0.97
CA ALA A 230 0.35 20.15 -0.38
C ALA A 230 -0.20 21.13 -1.41
N LEU A 231 -1.44 21.60 -1.22
CA LEU A 231 -2.23 22.27 -2.25
C LEU A 231 -2.39 23.78 -2.03
N GLU A 232 -2.37 24.23 -0.77
CA GLU A 232 -2.63 25.61 -0.43
C GLU A 232 -1.34 26.42 -0.32
N VAL A 233 -1.45 27.69 -0.71
CA VAL A 233 -0.36 28.66 -0.57
C VAL A 233 -0.28 29.16 0.88
N ASN A 234 -1.44 29.39 1.50
CA ASN A 234 -1.58 29.82 2.88
C ASN A 234 -2.27 28.71 3.67
N VAL A 235 -1.48 27.90 4.38
CA VAL A 235 -2.00 26.78 5.15
C VAL A 235 -2.39 27.27 6.54
N ALA A 236 -3.55 26.85 7.04
CA ALA A 236 -3.94 27.12 8.42
C ALA A 236 -2.90 26.53 9.40
N PRO A 237 -2.61 27.19 10.53
CA PRO A 237 -1.70 26.62 11.51
C PRO A 237 -2.26 25.30 12.06
N TRP A 238 -1.38 24.36 12.36
CA TRP A 238 -1.75 23.15 13.09
C TRP A 238 -2.22 23.53 14.50
N THR A 239 -3.47 23.15 14.83
CA THR A 239 -4.12 23.54 16.09
C THR A 239 -4.47 22.36 17.00
N GLU A 240 -4.30 21.12 16.52
CA GLU A 240 -4.66 19.95 17.31
C GLU A 240 -3.77 19.83 18.56
N PRO A 241 -4.35 19.51 19.72
CA PRO A 241 -3.61 19.34 20.95
C PRO A 241 -2.71 18.11 20.87
N ALA A 242 -1.48 18.23 21.39
CA ALA A 242 -0.57 17.10 21.48
C ALA A 242 -1.21 15.92 22.23
N LEU A 243 -0.92 14.69 21.79
CA LEU A 243 -1.43 13.48 22.39
C LEU A 243 -0.62 13.07 23.63
N HIS A 244 0.59 13.63 23.81
CA HIS A 244 1.46 13.41 24.97
C HIS A 244 1.75 11.92 25.21
N LEU A 245 1.99 11.18 24.14
CA LEU A 245 2.32 9.75 24.20
C LEU A 245 3.66 9.54 24.91
N ASP A 246 3.71 8.58 25.83
CA ASP A 246 4.93 8.22 26.58
C ASP A 246 5.88 7.37 25.72
N ILE A 247 6.48 8.00 24.72
CA ILE A 247 7.46 7.40 23.81
C ILE A 247 8.70 8.30 23.76
N ALA A 248 9.88 7.71 23.96
CA ALA A 248 11.15 8.43 23.92
C ALA A 248 11.31 9.23 22.62
N PRO A 249 11.66 10.54 22.66
CA PRO A 249 11.78 11.37 21.46
C PRO A 249 12.69 10.76 20.39
N ALA A 250 13.82 10.16 20.79
CA ALA A 250 14.75 9.50 19.88
C ALA A 250 14.13 8.28 19.15
N LEU A 251 13.16 7.58 19.75
CA LEU A 251 12.45 6.51 19.06
C LEU A 251 11.49 7.07 18.00
N ARG A 252 10.82 8.19 18.30
CA ARG A 252 9.93 8.87 17.32
C ARG A 252 10.70 9.28 16.07
N ASP A 253 11.91 9.81 16.24
CA ASP A 253 12.80 10.19 15.13
C ASP A 253 13.25 8.98 14.32
N ARG A 254 13.74 7.93 15.00
CA ARG A 254 14.19 6.71 14.31
C ARG A 254 13.08 6.06 13.49
N ILE A 255 11.84 6.03 14.01
CA ILE A 255 10.68 5.51 13.28
C ILE A 255 10.43 6.33 12.03
N TRP A 256 10.47 7.66 12.13
CA TRP A 256 10.30 8.52 10.97
C TRP A 256 11.42 8.35 9.94
N ASP A 257 12.67 8.31 10.37
CA ASP A 257 13.81 8.17 9.46
C ASP A 257 13.74 6.83 8.72
N ALA A 258 13.42 5.74 9.44
CA ALA A 258 13.21 4.43 8.84
C ALA A 258 12.00 4.42 7.88
N TRP A 259 10.91 5.10 8.26
CA TRP A 259 9.73 5.23 7.41
C TRP A 259 10.04 6.02 6.12
N LYS A 260 10.71 7.16 6.24
CA LYS A 260 11.06 8.02 5.10
C LYS A 260 12.01 7.30 4.15
N ALA A 261 13.03 6.62 4.68
CA ALA A 261 13.92 5.78 3.89
C ALA A 261 13.15 4.66 3.15
N TYR A 262 12.19 4.02 3.82
CA TYR A 262 11.32 3.03 3.17
C TYR A 262 10.42 3.64 2.10
N ALA A 263 9.83 4.81 2.35
CA ALA A 263 8.91 5.49 1.44
C ALA A 263 9.61 5.99 0.17
N ASP A 264 10.85 6.45 0.27
CA ASP A 264 11.63 7.02 -0.83
C ASP A 264 12.17 5.97 -1.82
N ILE A 265 12.38 4.72 -1.37
CA ILE A 265 12.89 3.64 -2.23
C ILE A 265 11.75 3.00 -3.04
N PRO A 266 11.85 2.87 -4.37
CA PRO A 266 10.85 2.15 -5.16
C PRO A 266 10.62 0.71 -4.67
N SER A 267 9.38 0.23 -4.71
CA SER A 267 9.06 -1.15 -4.32
C SER A 267 9.83 -2.18 -5.16
N PRO A 268 10.31 -3.30 -4.58
CA PRO A 268 9.86 -3.88 -3.30
C PRO A 268 10.60 -3.46 -2.02
N ALA A 269 11.60 -2.55 -2.07
CA ALA A 269 12.30 -1.94 -0.91
C ALA A 269 12.50 -2.85 0.34
N LEU A 270 12.90 -4.11 0.13
CA LEU A 270 12.78 -5.17 1.13
C LEU A 270 13.56 -4.88 2.42
N LYS A 271 14.81 -4.41 2.27
CA LYS A 271 15.69 -4.09 3.40
C LYS A 271 15.17 -2.91 4.22
N ALA A 272 14.83 -1.80 3.57
CA ALA A 272 14.27 -0.64 4.26
C ALA A 272 12.93 -0.94 4.95
N ARG A 273 12.09 -1.82 4.37
CA ARG A 273 10.88 -2.30 5.04
C ARG A 273 11.19 -3.10 6.30
N GLN A 274 12.20 -3.97 6.23
CA GLN A 274 12.64 -4.73 7.38
C GLN A 274 13.18 -3.80 8.48
N ASP A 275 14.00 -2.83 8.13
CA ASP A 275 14.57 -1.87 9.08
C ASP A 275 13.47 -1.02 9.76
N LEU A 276 12.43 -0.62 9.01
CA LEU A 276 11.21 0.00 9.57
C LEU A 276 10.51 -0.92 10.57
N VAL A 277 10.24 -2.17 10.19
CA VAL A 277 9.55 -3.15 11.05
C VAL A 277 10.34 -3.37 12.34
N ASP A 278 11.65 -3.58 12.22
CA ASP A 278 12.54 -3.81 13.36
C ASP A 278 12.57 -2.57 14.27
N THR A 279 12.61 -1.36 13.70
CA THR A 279 12.57 -0.10 14.47
C THR A 279 11.24 0.12 15.20
N VAL A 280 10.10 -0.15 14.55
CA VAL A 280 8.78 -0.02 15.15
C VAL A 280 8.56 -1.05 16.26
N LEU A 281 9.18 -2.22 16.17
CA LEU A 281 8.97 -3.35 17.09
C LEU A 281 10.04 -3.51 18.17
N THR A 282 11.12 -2.72 18.14
CA THR A 282 12.17 -2.71 19.18
C THR A 282 11.59 -2.38 20.55
#